data_AF-A0A2V8MK71-F1
#
_entry.id   AF-A0A2V8MK71-F1
#
_cell.length_a   1.000
_cell.length_b   1.000
_cell.length_c   1.000
_cell.angle_alpha   90.00
_cell.angle_beta   90.00
_cell.angle_gamma   90.00
#
_symmetry.space_group_name_H-M   'P 1'
#
loop_
_entity.id
_entity.type
_entity.pdbx_description
1 polymer ?
#
loop_
_entity_poly.entity_id
_entity_poly.type
_entity_poly.pdbx_seq_one_letter_code
_entity_poly.pdbx_strand_id
1 'polypeptide(L)'
;SIERIAKGVAMAAGVPEDRAPIVKVIESENAPSLYNDPALTERIATAIGRTIGSDNVLKVPPLMASEDFGTFSLDHQIPSVMFWLGAVDPAKVEASRKSGKPLPSLHSSLFAPLPEPTLRTGIKAMTGVVLELMKK
;
A
#
# COMPACT_ATOMS: atom_id res chain seq x y z
N SER A 1 -13.43 5.75 20.69
CA SER A 1 -12.88 6.88 19.92
C SER A 1 -11.81 7.58 20.74
N ILE A 2 -10.88 8.27 20.08
CA ILE A 2 -9.82 9.09 20.71
C ILE A 2 -10.45 10.11 21.67
N GLU A 3 -11.51 10.80 21.22
CA GLU A 3 -12.25 11.77 22.03
C GLU A 3 -12.79 11.16 23.34
N ARG A 4 -13.41 9.98 23.26
CA ARG A 4 -13.94 9.29 24.46
C ARG A 4 -12.83 8.98 25.46
N ILE A 5 -11.67 8.53 24.99
CA ILE A 5 -10.54 8.19 25.86
C ILE A 5 -9.98 9.46 26.50
N ALA A 6 -9.75 10.52 25.72
CA ALA A 6 -9.25 11.80 26.22
C ALA A 6 -10.18 12.38 27.30
N LYS A 7 -11.50 12.40 27.05
CA LYS A 7 -12.51 12.84 28.02
C LYS A 7 -12.52 11.94 29.27
N GLY A 8 -12.50 10.62 29.08
CA GLY A 8 -12.52 9.66 30.20
C GLY A 8 -11.31 9.79 31.12
N VAL A 9 -10.10 10.00 30.57
CA VAL A 9 -8.88 10.22 31.36
C VAL A 9 -8.97 11.53 32.15
N ALA A 10 -9.43 12.61 31.53
CA ALA A 10 -9.61 13.90 32.20
C ALA A 10 -10.63 13.81 33.35
N MET A 11 -11.76 13.15 33.12
CA MET A 11 -12.78 12.92 34.15
C MET A 11 -12.23 12.10 35.32
N ALA A 12 -11.55 10.98 35.04
CA ALA A 12 -10.97 10.11 36.08
C ALA A 12 -9.90 10.82 36.92
N ALA A 13 -9.19 11.79 36.33
CA ALA A 13 -8.21 12.62 37.01
C ALA A 13 -8.80 13.83 37.76
N GLY A 14 -10.14 13.99 37.77
CA GLY A 14 -10.81 15.12 38.44
C GLY A 14 -10.62 16.46 37.73
N VAL A 15 -10.28 16.46 36.43
CA VAL A 15 -10.21 17.67 35.63
C VAL A 15 -11.64 18.21 35.46
N PRO A 16 -11.93 19.45 35.89
CA PRO A 16 -13.26 20.03 35.70
C PRO A 16 -13.53 20.32 34.23
N GLU A 17 -14.81 20.39 33.87
CA GLU A 17 -15.27 20.48 32.48
C GLU A 17 -14.73 21.73 31.74
N ASP A 18 -14.61 22.86 32.45
CA ASP A 18 -14.06 24.12 31.93
C ASP A 18 -12.55 24.04 31.59
N ARG A 19 -11.88 22.98 32.03
CA ARG A 19 -10.46 22.68 31.76
C ARG A 19 -10.27 21.32 31.05
N ALA A 20 -11.35 20.71 30.58
CA ALA A 20 -11.29 19.45 29.85
C ALA A 20 -10.56 19.60 28.50
N PRO A 21 -9.94 18.52 27.97
CA PRO A 21 -9.23 18.57 26.70
C PRO A 21 -10.19 18.84 25.52
N ILE A 22 -9.78 19.73 24.62
CA ILE A 22 -10.44 19.95 23.33
C ILE A 22 -9.82 18.98 22.32
N VAL A 23 -10.63 18.08 21.76
CA VAL A 23 -10.20 17.17 20.70
C VAL A 23 -10.74 17.69 19.38
N LYS A 24 -9.83 18.06 18.47
CA LYS A 24 -10.17 18.52 17.12
C LYS A 24 -9.48 17.62 16.10
N VAL A 25 -10.27 17.00 15.22
CA VAL A 25 -9.76 16.29 14.05
C VAL A 25 -9.58 17.32 12.92
N ILE A 26 -8.43 17.30 12.27
CA ILE A 26 -8.16 18.13 11.09
C ILE A 26 -8.46 17.25 9.87
N GLU A 27 -9.70 17.30 9.39
CA GLU A 27 -10.16 16.42 8.30
C GLU A 27 -9.35 16.59 7.00
N SER A 28 -8.72 17.76 6.80
CA SER A 28 -7.85 18.02 5.65
C SER A 28 -6.45 17.41 5.77
N GLU A 29 -6.06 16.91 6.94
CA GLU A 29 -4.77 16.26 7.18
C GLU A 29 -4.92 14.74 7.23
N ASN A 30 -5.57 14.19 6.20
CA ASN A 30 -5.66 12.75 6.01
C ASN A 30 -5.20 12.36 4.59
N ALA A 31 -4.77 11.11 4.46
CA ALA A 31 -4.71 10.43 3.18
C ALA A 31 -5.77 9.32 3.22
N PRO A 32 -6.68 9.25 2.25
CA PRO A 32 -7.62 8.15 2.20
C PRO A 32 -6.84 6.83 2.08
N SER A 33 -7.38 5.78 2.70
CA SER A 33 -6.77 4.47 2.54
C SER A 33 -6.76 4.08 1.07
N LEU A 34 -5.60 3.68 0.57
CA LEU A 34 -5.49 3.09 -0.75
C LEU A 34 -6.31 1.79 -0.78
N TYR A 35 -7.45 1.84 -1.46
CA TYR A 35 -8.32 0.70 -1.67
C TYR A 35 -8.17 0.21 -3.10
N ASN A 36 -7.74 -1.04 -3.22
CA ASN A 36 -7.70 -1.72 -4.50
C ASN A 36 -9.06 -2.38 -4.75
N ASP A 37 -9.74 -1.97 -5.83
CA ASP A 37 -11.01 -2.60 -6.23
C ASP A 37 -10.80 -4.11 -6.44
N PRO A 38 -11.56 -5.00 -5.74
CA PRO A 38 -11.30 -6.43 -5.77
C PRO A 38 -11.42 -7.06 -7.17
N ALA A 39 -12.44 -6.67 -7.95
CA ALA A 39 -12.68 -7.23 -9.27
C ALA A 39 -11.59 -6.81 -10.26
N LEU A 40 -11.21 -5.53 -10.24
CA LEU A 40 -10.13 -5.00 -11.05
C LEU A 40 -8.80 -5.61 -10.63
N THR A 41 -8.56 -5.82 -9.34
CA THR A 41 -7.34 -6.44 -8.81
C THR A 41 -7.14 -7.84 -9.37
N GLU A 42 -8.15 -8.70 -9.29
CA GLU A 42 -8.08 -10.08 -9.81
C GLU A 42 -7.90 -10.10 -11.33
N ARG A 43 -8.58 -9.19 -12.05
CA ARG A 43 -8.45 -9.04 -13.49
C ARG A 43 -7.03 -8.67 -13.90
N ILE A 44 -6.44 -7.64 -13.28
CA ILE A 44 -5.09 -7.21 -13.62
C ILE A 44 -4.03 -8.20 -13.14
N ALA A 45 -4.22 -8.87 -11.99
CA ALA A 45 -3.31 -9.91 -11.52
C ALA A 45 -3.21 -11.06 -12.52
N THR A 46 -4.35 -11.49 -13.07
CA THR A 46 -4.41 -12.48 -14.14
C THR A 46 -3.68 -12.00 -15.40
N ALA A 47 -3.89 -10.75 -15.81
CA ALA A 47 -3.22 -10.18 -16.97
C ALA A 47 -1.71 -10.09 -16.80
N ILE A 48 -1.24 -9.58 -15.66
CA ILE A 48 0.18 -9.53 -15.30
C ILE A 48 0.76 -10.96 -15.29
N GLY A 49 0.06 -11.93 -14.72
CA GLY A 49 0.48 -13.34 -14.70
C GLY A 49 0.69 -13.92 -16.10
N ARG A 50 -0.12 -13.55 -17.10
CA ARG A 50 0.12 -13.95 -18.50
C ARG A 50 1.37 -13.29 -19.10
N THR A 51 1.75 -12.11 -18.62
CA THR A 51 2.87 -11.33 -19.16
C THR A 51 4.22 -11.67 -18.52
N ILE A 52 4.24 -11.90 -17.21
CA ILE A 52 5.49 -12.14 -16.46
C ILE A 52 5.54 -13.53 -15.81
N GLY A 53 4.54 -14.38 -16.01
CA GLY A 53 4.39 -15.69 -15.36
C GLY A 53 3.55 -15.59 -14.08
N SER A 54 2.62 -16.54 -13.90
CA SER A 54 1.71 -16.59 -12.74
C SER A 54 2.45 -16.67 -11.41
N ASP A 55 3.56 -17.41 -11.38
CA ASP A 55 4.33 -17.65 -10.15
C ASP A 55 5.07 -16.38 -9.67
N ASN A 56 5.13 -15.35 -10.52
CA ASN A 56 5.72 -14.04 -10.21
C ASN A 56 4.67 -13.02 -9.72
N VAL A 57 3.40 -13.42 -9.59
CA VAL A 57 2.31 -12.56 -9.08
C VAL A 57 1.86 -13.11 -7.72
N LEU A 58 2.09 -12.32 -6.68
CA LEU A 58 1.85 -12.73 -5.30
C LEU A 58 0.79 -11.86 -4.65
N LYS A 59 -0.11 -12.49 -3.90
CA LYS A 59 -1.01 -11.77 -2.99
C LYS A 59 -0.23 -11.36 -1.75
N VAL A 60 -0.30 -10.07 -1.41
CA VAL A 60 0.35 -9.51 -0.22
C VAL A 60 -0.70 -9.04 0.78
N PRO A 61 -0.45 -9.14 2.09
CA PRO A 61 -1.33 -8.54 3.08
C PRO A 61 -1.30 -7.00 2.98
N PRO A 62 -2.35 -6.31 3.48
CA PRO A 62 -2.33 -4.86 3.64
C PRO A 62 -1.13 -4.39 4.48
N LEU A 63 -0.60 -3.21 4.14
CA LEU A 63 0.52 -2.59 4.84
C LEU A 63 0.09 -1.28 5.50
N MET A 64 0.89 -0.82 6.46
CA MET A 64 0.62 0.43 7.19
C MET A 64 1.22 1.67 6.53
N ALA A 65 1.78 1.53 5.33
CA ALA A 65 2.27 2.66 4.55
C ALA A 65 1.09 3.54 4.09
N SER A 66 1.24 4.85 4.22
CA SER A 66 0.31 5.83 3.64
C SER A 66 0.66 6.04 2.17
N GLU A 67 -0.36 6.20 1.32
CA GLU A 67 -0.22 6.39 -0.12
C GLU A 67 -1.32 7.32 -0.63
N ASP A 68 -0.97 8.35 -1.40
CA ASP A 68 -1.93 9.36 -1.85
C ASP A 68 -2.71 8.93 -3.11
N PHE A 69 -2.24 7.88 -3.80
CA PHE A 69 -2.90 7.29 -4.98
C PHE A 69 -4.37 6.92 -4.71
N GLY A 70 -4.73 6.60 -3.46
CA GLY A 70 -6.12 6.34 -3.06
C GLY A 70 -7.08 7.48 -3.39
N THR A 71 -6.58 8.72 -3.48
CA THR A 71 -7.35 9.93 -3.83
C THR A 71 -7.92 9.84 -5.25
N PHE A 72 -7.25 9.16 -6.19
CA PHE A 72 -7.72 9.02 -7.57
C PHE A 72 -9.00 8.17 -7.70
N SER A 73 -9.33 7.38 -6.68
CA SER A 73 -10.55 6.57 -6.67
C SER A 73 -11.84 7.39 -6.49
N LEU A 74 -11.72 8.67 -6.10
CA LEU A 74 -12.85 9.57 -5.79
C LEU A 74 -13.88 8.90 -4.85
N ASP A 75 -13.41 8.48 -3.67
CA ASP A 75 -14.22 7.73 -2.68
C ASP A 75 -14.78 6.43 -3.29
N HIS A 76 -13.89 5.65 -3.90
CA HIS A 76 -14.20 4.35 -4.52
C HIS A 76 -15.20 4.39 -5.69
N GLN A 77 -15.58 5.57 -6.19
CA GLN A 77 -16.46 5.73 -7.36
C GLN A 77 -15.78 5.30 -8.67
N ILE A 78 -14.45 5.44 -8.74
CA ILE A 78 -13.62 4.98 -9.85
C ILE A 78 -12.80 3.78 -9.37
N PRO A 79 -12.98 2.58 -9.95
CA PRO A 79 -12.16 1.42 -9.64
C PRO A 79 -10.69 1.72 -9.88
N SER A 80 -9.88 1.62 -8.82
CA SER A 80 -8.44 1.86 -8.86
C SER A 80 -7.70 0.66 -8.30
N VAL A 81 -6.51 0.39 -8.84
CA VAL A 81 -5.59 -0.60 -8.28
C VAL A 81 -4.16 -0.08 -8.38
N MET A 82 -3.45 -0.11 -7.26
CA MET A 82 -2.00 0.01 -7.20
C MET A 82 -1.41 -1.31 -6.71
N PHE A 83 -0.35 -1.77 -7.36
CA PHE A 83 0.32 -3.03 -7.02
C PHE A 83 1.81 -2.82 -6.73
N TRP A 84 2.36 -3.71 -5.91
CA TRP A 84 3.78 -3.70 -5.59
C TRP A 84 4.61 -4.30 -6.72
N LEU A 85 5.73 -3.65 -7.04
CA LEU A 85 6.73 -4.18 -7.96
C LEU A 85 7.94 -4.69 -7.16
N GLY A 86 8.25 -5.97 -7.31
CA GLY A 86 9.47 -6.55 -6.74
C GLY A 86 10.71 -5.92 -7.37
N ALA A 87 11.61 -5.40 -6.54
CA ALA A 87 12.82 -4.71 -7.00
C ALA A 87 14.13 -5.23 -6.38
N VAL A 88 14.04 -5.97 -5.27
CA VAL A 88 15.22 -6.46 -4.55
C VAL A 88 15.83 -7.66 -5.28
N ASP A 89 17.16 -7.76 -5.23
CA ASP A 89 17.91 -8.91 -5.72
C ASP A 89 17.32 -10.25 -5.21
N PRO A 90 16.91 -11.18 -6.10
CA PRO A 90 16.35 -12.46 -5.71
C PRO A 90 17.23 -13.27 -4.75
N ALA A 91 18.56 -13.19 -4.89
CA ALA A 91 19.48 -13.89 -3.99
C ALA A 91 19.41 -13.32 -2.57
N LYS A 92 19.25 -11.99 -2.43
CA LYS A 92 19.06 -11.33 -1.13
C LYS A 92 17.69 -11.65 -0.53
N VAL A 93 16.64 -11.72 -1.35
CA VAL A 93 15.30 -12.15 -0.92
C VAL A 93 15.36 -13.56 -0.35
N GLU A 94 16.01 -14.49 -1.05
CA GLU A 94 16.14 -15.87 -0.59
C GLU A 94 16.98 -15.99 0.69
N ALA A 95 18.08 -15.25 0.79
CA ALA A 95 18.89 -15.20 2.01
C ALA A 95 18.11 -14.62 3.21
N SER A 96 17.29 -13.60 2.99
CA SER A 96 16.40 -13.02 4.01
C SER A 96 15.37 -14.04 4.48
N ARG A 97 14.72 -14.77 3.56
CA ARG A 97 13.76 -15.83 3.90
C ARG A 97 14.37 -16.94 4.75
N LYS A 98 15.57 -17.40 4.39
CA LYS A 98 16.29 -18.46 5.14
C LYS A 98 16.75 -18.01 6.52
N SER A 99 17.21 -16.77 6.63
CA SER A 99 17.78 -16.25 7.88
C SER A 99 16.76 -15.61 8.82
N GLY A 100 15.58 -15.24 8.31
CA GLY A 100 14.60 -14.42 9.03
C GLY A 100 15.01 -12.95 9.19
N LYS A 101 16.20 -12.56 8.70
CA LYS A 101 16.68 -11.17 8.77
C LYS A 101 15.91 -10.31 7.76
N PRO A 102 15.26 -9.21 8.17
CA PRO A 102 14.48 -8.39 7.26
C PRO A 102 15.39 -7.67 6.23
N LEU A 103 14.84 -7.48 5.03
CA LEU A 103 15.44 -6.64 3.99
C LEU A 103 15.28 -5.14 4.33
N PRO A 104 16.17 -4.26 3.85
CA PRO A 104 15.94 -2.82 3.92
C PRO A 104 14.64 -2.42 3.23
N SER A 105 13.80 -1.63 3.91
CA SER A 105 12.54 -1.13 3.37
C SER A 105 12.73 0.14 2.54
N LEU A 106 11.65 0.59 1.89
CA LEU A 106 11.55 1.97 1.41
C LEU A 106 11.91 2.96 2.52
N HIS A 107 12.51 4.09 2.13
CA HIS A 107 13.08 5.13 3.01
C HIS A 107 14.38 4.75 3.74
N SER A 108 14.92 3.54 3.54
CA SER A 108 16.25 3.19 4.00
C SER A 108 17.32 3.64 2.99
N SER A 109 18.44 4.19 3.47
CA SER A 109 19.63 4.42 2.63
C SER A 109 20.26 3.13 2.09
N LEU A 110 19.86 1.98 2.62
CA LEU A 110 20.30 0.65 2.20
C LEU A 110 19.33 -0.01 1.19
N PHE A 111 18.22 0.64 0.85
CA PHE A 111 17.32 0.15 -0.18
C PHE A 111 18.03 0.18 -1.54
N ALA A 112 18.19 -0.99 -2.15
CA ALA A 112 19.01 -1.19 -3.33
C ALA A 112 18.26 -2.02 -4.38
N PRO A 113 17.39 -1.40 -5.19
CA PRO A 113 16.70 -2.09 -6.27
C PRO A 113 17.68 -2.51 -7.37
N LEU A 114 17.44 -3.64 -8.03
CA LEU A 114 18.16 -4.05 -9.24
C LEU A 114 17.52 -3.34 -10.45
N PRO A 115 18.17 -2.34 -11.08
CA PRO A 115 17.48 -1.46 -12.02
C PRO A 115 16.91 -2.20 -13.23
N GLU A 116 17.74 -2.98 -13.93
CA GLU A 116 17.38 -3.64 -15.18
C GLU A 116 16.20 -4.62 -15.05
N PRO A 117 16.21 -5.62 -14.13
CA PRO A 117 15.07 -6.53 -13.99
C PRO A 117 13.83 -5.83 -13.42
N THR A 118 13.99 -4.82 -12.55
CA THR A 118 12.86 -4.06 -12.00
C THR A 118 12.13 -3.30 -13.10
N LEU A 119 12.86 -2.50 -13.88
CA LEU A 119 12.29 -1.70 -14.97
C LEU A 119 11.66 -2.60 -16.03
N ARG A 120 12.36 -3.65 -16.46
CA ARG A 120 11.86 -4.58 -17.46
C ARG A 120 10.57 -5.28 -17.01
N THR A 121 10.48 -5.68 -15.74
CA THR A 121 9.29 -6.33 -15.18
C THR A 121 8.14 -5.33 -15.05
N GLY A 122 8.40 -4.15 -14.52
CA GLY A 122 7.38 -3.09 -14.36
C GLY A 122 6.79 -2.64 -15.69
N ILE A 123 7.63 -2.40 -16.70
CA ILE A 123 7.19 -2.01 -18.05
C ILE A 123 6.32 -3.11 -18.66
N LYS A 124 6.77 -4.37 -18.60
CA LYS A 124 5.99 -5.52 -19.09
C LYS A 124 4.64 -5.64 -18.38
N ALA A 125 4.64 -5.64 -17.05
CA ALA A 125 3.42 -5.75 -16.25
C ALA A 125 2.42 -4.64 -16.59
N MET A 126 2.86 -3.37 -16.58
CA MET A 126 1.99 -2.24 -16.88
C MET A 126 1.47 -2.29 -18.32
N THR A 127 2.31 -2.66 -19.29
CA THR A 127 1.90 -2.83 -20.69
C THR A 127 0.83 -3.92 -20.81
N GLY A 128 1.01 -5.06 -20.15
CA GLY A 128 0.03 -6.14 -20.11
C GLY A 128 -1.31 -5.70 -19.52
N VAL A 129 -1.30 -4.89 -18.46
CA VAL A 129 -2.50 -4.31 -17.86
C VAL A 129 -3.21 -3.37 -18.82
N VAL A 130 -2.50 -2.41 -19.43
CA VAL A 130 -3.11 -1.46 -20.38
C VAL A 130 -3.71 -2.21 -21.57
N LEU A 131 -2.98 -3.17 -22.13
CA LEU A 131 -3.47 -4.00 -23.23
C LEU A 131 -4.66 -4.86 -22.84
N GLU A 132 -4.81 -5.27 -21.57
CA GLU A 132 -5.98 -6.00 -21.08
C GLU A 132 -7.19 -5.08 -20.91
N LEU A 133 -7.00 -3.91 -20.31
CA LEU A 133 -8.11 -3.01 -19.95
C LEU A 133 -8.66 -2.26 -21.16
N MET A 134 -7.80 -1.96 -22.15
CA MET A 134 -8.16 -1.14 -23.32
C MET A 134 -8.51 -1.97 -24.57
N LYS A 135 -8.73 -3.28 -24.43
CA LYS A 135 -9.22 -4.11 -25.54
C LYS A 135 -10.56 -3.58 -26.02
N LYS A 136 -10.69 -3.40 -27.33
CA LYS A 136 -11.98 -3.17 -27.98
C LYS A 136 -12.69 -4.49 -28.23
#